data_AF-A0A673LLM1-F1
#
_entry.id   AF-A0A673LLM1-F1
#
_cell.length_a   1.000
_cell.length_b   1.000
_cell.length_c   1.000
_cell.angle_alpha   90.00
_cell.angle_beta   90.00
_cell.angle_gamma   90.00
#
_symmetry.space_group_name_H-M   'P 1'
#
loop_
_entity.id
_entity.type
_entity.pdbx_description
1 polymer ?
#
loop_
_entity_poly.entity_id
_entity_poly.type
_entity_poly.pdbx_seq_one_letter_code
_entity_poly.pdbx_strand_id
1 'polypeptide(L)'
;MACVCAVFLQDLEGVCVGLWSAGVCVVVVYVLLANTDLFLTKPDRTSLHRLASAELRSTAGDEVNVKAVSLWERTGAVIMVVRRPG
;
A
#
# COMPACT_ATOMS: atom_id res chain seq x y z
N MET A 1 -3.22 23.33 -52.94
CA MET A 1 -2.42 22.12 -52.65
C MET A 1 -1.57 22.27 -51.39
N ALA A 2 -0.86 23.40 -51.19
CA ALA A 2 -0.05 23.64 -49.98
C ALA A 2 -0.83 23.65 -48.64
N CYS A 3 -2.03 24.24 -48.58
CA CYS A 3 -2.84 24.23 -47.35
C CYS A 3 -3.30 22.84 -46.93
N VAL A 4 -3.55 21.93 -47.89
CA VAL A 4 -4.00 20.56 -47.59
C VAL A 4 -2.85 19.75 -47.00
N CYS A 5 -1.63 19.94 -47.50
CA CYS A 5 -0.42 19.33 -46.93
C CYS A 5 -0.11 19.84 -45.52
N ALA A 6 -0.31 21.14 -45.24
CA ALA A 6 -0.08 21.70 -43.91
C ALA A 6 -1.04 21.13 -42.86
N VAL A 7 -2.33 20.98 -43.20
CA VAL A 7 -3.33 20.37 -42.32
C VAL A 7 -3.02 18.90 -42.03
N PHE A 8 -2.63 18.13 -43.04
CA PHE A 8 -2.25 16.72 -42.86
C PHE A 8 -0.99 16.53 -41.99
N LEU A 9 -0.04 17.46 -42.05
CA LEU A 9 1.18 17.44 -41.23
C LEU A 9 0.86 17.77 -39.76
N GLN A 10 -0.01 18.76 -39.51
CA GLN A 10 -0.47 19.10 -38.17
C GLN A 10 -1.27 17.97 -37.51
N ASP A 11 -2.07 17.23 -38.29
CA ASP A 11 -2.82 16.06 -37.81
C ASP A 11 -1.88 14.91 -37.41
N LEU A 12 -0.82 14.67 -38.20
CA LEU A 12 0.18 13.64 -37.90
C LEU A 12 1.01 13.98 -36.65
N GLU A 13 1.38 15.24 -36.47
CA GLU A 13 2.07 15.73 -35.26
C GLU A 13 1.16 15.60 -34.02
N GLY A 14 -0.14 15.91 -34.17
CA GLY A 14 -1.14 15.72 -33.11
C GLY A 14 -1.31 14.25 -32.71
N VAL A 15 -1.34 13.34 -33.68
CA VAL A 15 -1.41 11.89 -33.43
C VAL A 15 -0.13 11.39 -32.76
N CYS A 16 1.04 11.85 -33.18
CA CYS A 16 2.30 11.51 -32.54
C CYS A 16 2.34 12.00 -31.08
N VAL A 17 2.05 13.28 -30.82
CA VAL A 17 2.03 13.82 -29.45
C VAL A 17 0.99 13.10 -28.58
N GLY A 18 -0.17 12.74 -29.15
CA GLY A 18 -1.19 11.93 -28.49
C GLY A 18 -0.73 10.51 -28.13
N LEU A 19 -0.03 9.82 -29.04
CA LEU A 19 0.46 8.47 -28.82
C LEU A 19 1.62 8.44 -27.79
N TRP A 20 2.52 9.42 -27.86
CA TRP A 20 3.60 9.57 -26.88
C TRP A 20 3.07 9.90 -25.49
N SER A 21 2.11 10.83 -25.39
CA SER A 21 1.49 11.18 -24.10
C SER A 21 0.69 10.02 -23.50
N ALA A 22 -0.06 9.28 -24.31
CA ALA A 22 -0.74 8.05 -23.87
C ALA A 22 0.26 7.00 -23.36
N GLY A 23 1.37 6.80 -24.07
CA GLY A 23 2.45 5.89 -23.64
C GLY A 23 3.03 6.28 -22.29
N VAL A 24 3.29 7.58 -22.06
CA VAL A 24 3.77 8.09 -20.77
C VAL A 24 2.75 7.81 -19.66
N CYS A 25 1.47 8.06 -19.90
CA CYS A 25 0.41 7.77 -18.91
C CYS A 25 0.34 6.29 -18.53
N VAL A 26 0.44 5.38 -19.52
CA VAL A 26 0.44 3.92 -19.27
C VAL A 26 1.64 3.50 -18.43
N VAL A 27 2.83 4.01 -18.76
CA VAL A 27 4.06 3.71 -18.00
C VAL A 27 3.95 4.22 -16.56
N VAL A 28 3.46 5.45 -16.36
CA VAL A 28 3.26 6.00 -15.02
C VAL A 28 2.29 5.14 -14.21
N VAL A 29 1.12 4.82 -14.78
CA VAL A 29 0.11 3.98 -14.10
C VAL A 29 0.67 2.60 -13.77
N TYR A 30 1.41 1.98 -14.69
CA TYR A 30 2.06 0.68 -14.46
C TYR A 30 3.08 0.75 -13.32
N VAL A 31 3.90 1.79 -13.26
CA VAL A 31 4.85 2.02 -12.18
C VAL A 31 4.13 2.21 -10.84
N LEU A 32 3.04 2.98 -10.81
CA LEU A 32 2.25 3.16 -9.58
C LEU A 32 1.60 1.86 -9.12
N LEU A 33 1.06 1.05 -10.04
CA LEU A 33 0.46 -0.26 -9.75
C LEU A 33 1.50 -1.26 -9.25
N ALA A 34 2.66 -1.33 -9.91
CA ALA A 34 3.77 -2.18 -9.51
C ALA A 34 4.34 -1.79 -8.14
N ASN A 35 4.23 -0.51 -7.77
CA ASN A 35 4.69 0.02 -6.49
C ASN A 35 3.52 0.41 -5.58
N THR A 36 2.41 -0.34 -5.60
CA THR A 36 1.24 -0.12 -4.74
C THR A 36 1.59 -0.08 -3.26
N ASP A 37 2.66 -0.78 -2.86
CA ASP A 37 3.22 -0.76 -1.50
C ASP A 37 3.69 0.64 -1.05
N LEU A 38 4.05 1.53 -1.98
CA LEU A 38 4.42 2.92 -1.66
C LEU A 38 3.22 3.78 -1.22
N PHE A 39 2.01 3.43 -1.66
CA PHE A 39 0.78 4.11 -1.27
C PHE A 39 0.13 3.52 -0.03
N LEU A 40 0.56 2.33 0.38
CA LEU A 40 0.19 1.80 1.69
C LEU A 40 0.97 2.58 2.74
N THR A 41 0.25 3.27 3.63
CA THR A 41 0.84 3.86 4.81
C THR A 41 1.62 2.78 5.54
N LYS A 42 2.97 2.85 5.47
CA LYS A 42 3.83 1.91 6.17
C LYS A 42 3.37 1.89 7.62
N PRO A 43 3.00 0.71 8.15
CA PRO A 43 2.53 0.63 9.51
C PRO A 43 3.63 1.23 10.39
N ASP A 44 3.23 2.19 11.22
CA ASP A 44 4.07 2.70 12.29
C ASP A 44 4.72 1.48 12.95
N ARG A 45 6.06 1.42 12.96
CA ARG A 45 6.78 0.30 13.54
C ARG A 45 6.45 0.34 15.02
N THR A 46 5.38 -0.37 15.40
CA THR A 46 4.97 -0.47 16.79
C THR A 46 6.14 -1.14 17.50
N SER A 47 6.85 -0.34 18.28
CA SER A 47 8.01 -0.81 19.02
C SER A 47 7.59 -2.02 19.85
N LEU A 48 8.48 -3.01 19.98
CA LEU A 48 8.22 -4.19 20.81
C LEU A 48 7.73 -3.81 22.21
N HIS A 49 8.16 -2.66 22.72
CA HIS A 49 7.69 -2.09 23.98
C HIS A 49 6.17 -1.85 24.00
N ARG A 50 5.60 -1.28 22.91
CA ARG A 50 4.15 -1.04 22.80
C ARG A 50 3.36 -2.34 22.73
N LEU A 51 3.89 -3.34 22.03
CA LEU A 51 3.30 -4.69 21.99
C LEU A 51 3.36 -5.37 23.36
N ALA A 52 4.51 -5.31 24.04
CA ALA A 52 4.72 -5.89 25.35
C ALA A 52 3.77 -5.30 26.41
N SER A 53 3.49 -4.00 26.32
CA SER A 53 2.56 -3.30 27.23
C SER A 53 1.08 -3.49 26.91
N ALA A 54 0.72 -4.11 25.78
CA ALA A 54 -0.67 -4.27 25.39
C ALA A 54 -1.42 -5.21 26.35
N GLU A 55 -2.64 -4.83 26.76
CA GLU A 55 -3.54 -5.70 27.49
C GLU A 55 -4.32 -6.58 26.51
N LEU A 56 -4.23 -7.88 26.72
CA LEU A 56 -4.93 -8.91 25.97
C LEU A 56 -6.11 -9.40 26.79
N ARG A 57 -7.28 -9.51 26.16
CA ARG A 57 -8.47 -10.10 26.77
C ARG A 57 -8.63 -11.52 26.26
N SER A 58 -8.83 -12.47 27.17
CA SER A 58 -9.12 -13.86 26.79
C SER A 58 -10.49 -13.97 26.13
N THR A 59 -10.57 -14.68 25.00
CA THR A 59 -11.84 -15.00 24.34
C THR A 59 -12.50 -16.26 24.94
N ALA A 60 -11.77 -17.01 25.76
CA ALA A 60 -12.23 -18.25 26.38
C ALA A 60 -13.13 -18.04 27.62
N GLY A 61 -13.62 -16.81 27.84
CA GLY A 61 -14.60 -16.50 28.88
C GLY A 61 -14.02 -16.13 30.25
N ASP A 62 -12.70 -16.15 30.42
CA ASP A 62 -12.05 -15.65 31.63
C ASP A 62 -11.79 -14.15 31.46
N GLU A 63 -12.45 -13.29 32.24
CA GLU A 63 -12.36 -11.81 32.13
C GLU A 63 -11.04 -11.24 32.69
N VAL A 64 -9.95 -11.97 32.54
CA VAL A 64 -8.63 -11.51 32.98
C VAL A 64 -7.98 -10.75 31.83
N ASN A 65 -7.78 -9.45 32.02
CA ASN A 65 -6.88 -8.67 31.17
C ASN A 65 -5.44 -9.07 31.54
N VAL A 66 -4.71 -9.61 30.57
CA VAL A 66 -3.33 -10.08 30.76
C VAL A 66 -2.41 -9.25 29.89
N LYS A 67 -1.31 -8.74 30.46
CA LYS A 67 -0.29 -8.06 29.65
C LYS A 67 0.39 -9.05 28.72
N ALA A 68 0.54 -8.67 27.46
CA ALA A 68 1.25 -9.41 26.42
C ALA A 68 2.61 -9.95 26.88
N VAL A 69 3.45 -9.11 27.52
CA VAL A 69 4.77 -9.52 28.02
C VAL A 69 4.72 -10.70 28.99
N SER A 70 3.70 -10.76 29.85
CA SER A 70 3.59 -11.79 30.89
C SER A 70 3.28 -13.17 30.30
N LEU A 71 2.64 -13.25 29.13
CA LEU A 71 2.40 -14.51 28.43
C LEU A 71 3.66 -15.01 27.73
N TRP A 72 4.44 -14.12 27.11
CA TRP A 72 5.71 -14.50 26.51
C TRP A 72 6.66 -15.06 27.58
N GLU A 73 6.85 -14.34 28.70
CA GLU A 73 7.79 -14.76 29.74
C GLU A 73 7.38 -16.05 30.46
N ARG A 74 6.08 -16.26 30.71
CA ARG A 74 5.61 -17.43 31.47
C ARG A 74 5.47 -18.69 30.66
N THR A 75 5.04 -18.59 29.40
CA THR A 75 4.69 -19.77 28.58
C THR A 75 5.43 -19.83 27.24
N GLY A 76 6.25 -18.83 26.92
CA GLY A 76 6.90 -18.73 25.61
C GLY A 76 5.91 -18.40 24.49
N ALA A 77 4.76 -17.80 24.82
CA ALA A 77 3.71 -17.53 23.85
C ALA A 77 4.19 -16.56 22.76
N VAL A 78 3.92 -16.92 21.50
CA VAL A 78 4.14 -16.05 20.34
C VAL A 78 2.87 -15.23 20.10
N ILE A 79 3.01 -13.91 20.14
CA ILE A 79 1.89 -12.98 19.96
C ILE A 79 1.90 -12.48 18.53
N MET A 80 0.86 -12.82 17.77
CA MET A 80 0.67 -12.33 16.41
C MET A 80 -0.40 -11.24 16.40
N VAL A 81 -0.02 -10.03 16.00
CA VAL A 81 -0.96 -8.93 15.80
C VAL A 81 -1.41 -8.95 14.35
N VAL A 82 -2.66 -9.34 14.14
CA VAL A 82 -3.30 -9.33 12.82
C VAL A 82 -4.17 -8.09 12.72
N ARG A 83 -3.99 -7.32 11.65
CA ARG A 83 -4.95 -6.26 11.32
C ARG A 83 -6.18 -6.91 10.70
N ARG A 84 -7.36 -6.53 11.17
CA ARG A 84 -8.60 -6.99 10.53
C ARG A 84 -8.61 -6.47 9.08
N PRO A 85 -8.71 -7.35 8.07
CA PRO A 85 -8.98 -6.88 6.72
C PRO A 85 -10.37 -6.22 6.72
N GLY A 86 -10.44 -5.00 6.19
CA GLY A 86 -11.70 -4.40 5.76
C GLY A 86 -12.08 -4.97 4.41
#